data_AF-A0A0W8F9Z1-F1
#
_entry.id   AF-A0A0W8F9Z1-F1
#
_cell.length_a   1.000
_cell.length_b   1.000
_cell.length_c   1.000
_cell.angle_alpha   90.00
_cell.angle_beta   90.00
_cell.angle_gamma   90.00
#
_symmetry.space_group_name_H-M   'P 1'
#
loop_
_entity.id
_entity.type
_entity.pdbx_description
1 polymer ?
#
loop_
_entity_poly.entity_id
_entity_poly.type
_entity_poly.pdbx_seq_one_letter_code
_entity_poly.pdbx_strand_id
1 'polypeptide(L)'
;MTGKSVWEEFFDPLTLVESSECPPREGVPAVAVREKAFVPTEIVLLFRLAGMSVMHIWGGTAGNWGRRPVDLDEMEIMVVACKTGEPLEGDGARSS
;
A
#
# COMPACT_ATOMS: atom_id res chain seq x y z
N MET A 1 34.83 -1.69 7.06
CA MET A 1 33.97 -2.57 6.23
C MET A 1 32.60 -2.61 6.88
N THR A 2 31.71 -1.71 6.49
CA THR A 2 30.31 -1.77 6.91
C THR A 2 29.62 -2.51 5.79
N GLY A 3 29.31 -3.79 6.00
CA GLY A 3 28.55 -4.57 5.05
C GLY A 3 27.14 -4.00 5.01
N LYS A 4 26.84 -3.16 4.03
CA LYS A 4 25.45 -2.83 3.66
C LYS A 4 24.75 -4.15 3.39
N SER A 5 23.62 -4.35 4.04
CA SER A 5 22.86 -5.58 3.85
C SER A 5 22.18 -5.53 2.48
N VAL A 6 22.11 -6.66 1.76
CA VAL A 6 21.48 -6.77 0.44
C VAL A 6 20.05 -6.19 0.44
N TRP A 7 19.39 -6.20 1.59
CA TRP A 7 18.05 -5.66 1.82
C TRP A 7 17.96 -4.12 1.68
N GLU A 8 19.04 -3.38 1.95
CA GLU A 8 19.06 -1.91 1.86
C GLU A 8 19.08 -1.40 0.41
N GLU A 9 19.35 -2.25 -0.59
CA GLU A 9 19.32 -1.84 -2.00
C GLU A 9 17.91 -1.94 -2.62
N PHE A 10 17.01 -2.73 -2.03
CA PHE A 10 15.70 -3.01 -2.61
C PHE A 10 14.54 -2.55 -1.74
N PHE A 11 14.71 -2.42 -0.42
CA PHE A 11 13.62 -2.04 0.48
C PHE A 11 14.03 -0.92 1.45
N ASP A 12 13.25 0.17 1.45
CA ASP A 12 13.37 1.25 2.42
C ASP A 12 12.31 1.08 3.53
N PRO A 13 12.70 0.66 4.75
CA PRO A 13 11.76 0.41 5.85
C PRO A 13 11.12 1.68 6.41
N LEU A 14 11.69 2.87 6.15
CA LEU A 14 11.11 4.13 6.63
C LEU A 14 9.95 4.58 5.75
N THR A 15 10.03 4.31 4.45
CA THR A 15 8.99 4.70 3.48
C THR A 15 8.12 3.53 3.04
N LEU A 16 8.46 2.31 3.46
CA LEU A 16 7.88 1.04 3.04
C LEU A 16 7.88 0.88 1.52
N VAL A 17 8.95 1.32 0.87
CA VAL A 17 9.10 1.27 -0.59
C VAL A 17 10.03 0.12 -0.97
N GLU A 18 9.57 -0.74 -1.86
CA GLU A 18 10.34 -1.80 -2.47
C GLU A 18 10.62 -1.48 -3.95
N SER A 19 11.81 -1.78 -4.45
CA SER A 19 12.16 -1.74 -5.87
C SER A 19 12.55 -3.14 -6.34
N SER A 20 12.00 -3.60 -7.46
CA SER A 20 12.26 -4.94 -7.99
C SER A 20 12.16 -4.97 -9.52
N GLU A 21 12.62 -6.05 -10.15
CA GLU A 21 12.45 -6.31 -11.59
C GLU A 21 11.41 -7.41 -11.77
N CYS A 22 10.23 -7.07 -12.29
CA CYS A 22 9.10 -8.00 -12.38
C CYS A 22 8.59 -8.11 -13.82
N PRO A 23 8.47 -9.32 -14.41
CA PRO A 23 7.84 -9.49 -15.71
C PRO A 23 6.32 -9.27 -15.60
N PRO A 24 5.70 -8.44 -16.46
CA PRO A 24 4.25 -8.19 -16.38
C PRO A 24 3.39 -9.45 -16.60
N ARG A 25 3.94 -10.42 -17.34
CA ARG A 25 3.38 -11.75 -17.56
C ARG A 25 4.52 -12.71 -17.92
N GLU A 26 4.28 -14.00 -17.76
CA GLU A 26 5.26 -15.03 -18.13
C GLU A 26 5.72 -14.90 -19.59
N GLY A 27 7.02 -15.06 -19.82
CA GLY A 27 7.64 -14.98 -21.15
C GLY A 27 7.87 -13.56 -21.70
N VAL A 28 7.52 -12.50 -20.94
CA VAL A 28 7.82 -11.11 -21.29
C VAL A 28 9.03 -10.61 -20.48
N PRO A 29 9.91 -9.75 -21.04
CA PRO A 29 11.01 -9.16 -20.28
C PRO A 29 10.54 -8.49 -19.00
N ALA A 30 11.38 -8.57 -17.96
CA ALA A 30 11.16 -7.88 -16.70
C ALA A 30 11.18 -6.37 -16.89
N VAL A 31 10.38 -5.68 -16.07
CA VAL A 31 10.39 -4.22 -15.97
C VAL A 31 10.70 -3.82 -14.54
N ALA A 32 11.48 -2.74 -14.39
CA ALA A 32 11.74 -2.13 -13.10
C ALA A 32 10.42 -1.61 -12.52
N VAL A 33 10.05 -2.10 -11.33
CA VAL A 33 8.89 -1.66 -10.57
C VAL A 33 9.31 -1.04 -9.25
N ARG A 34 8.46 -0.15 -8.74
CA ARG A 34 8.57 0.42 -7.41
C ARG A 34 7.21 0.34 -6.73
N GLU A 35 7.15 -0.35 -5.60
CA GLU A 35 5.94 -0.61 -4.85
C GLU A 35 6.02 0.11 -3.50
N LYS A 36 4.91 0.65 -3.03
CA LYS A 36 4.81 1.27 -1.70
C LYS A 36 3.75 0.51 -0.91
N ALA A 37 4.18 -0.13 0.17
CA ALA A 37 3.26 -0.74 1.11
C ALA A 37 2.68 0.33 2.04
N PHE A 38 1.49 0.04 2.58
CA PHE A 38 0.83 0.85 3.58
C PHE A 38 0.38 -0.04 4.73
N VAL A 39 0.60 0.43 5.96
CA VAL A 39 0.03 -0.25 7.12
C VAL A 39 -1.45 0.10 7.28
N PRO A 40 -2.26 -0.74 7.96
CA PRO A 40 -3.70 -0.50 8.11
C PRO A 40 -4.06 0.90 8.63
N THR A 41 -3.25 1.46 9.52
CA THR A 41 -3.47 2.79 10.10
C THR A 41 -3.29 3.91 9.08
N GLU A 42 -2.34 3.80 8.16
CA GLU A 42 -2.14 4.76 7.07
C GLU A 42 -3.30 4.71 6.09
N ILE A 43 -3.76 3.51 5.74
CA ILE A 43 -4.94 3.32 4.89
C ILE A 43 -6.17 4.00 5.51
N VAL A 44 -6.41 3.81 6.81
CA VAL A 44 -7.52 4.50 7.51
C VAL A 44 -7.41 6.02 7.38
N LEU A 45 -6.20 6.57 7.53
CA LEU A 45 -5.98 8.00 7.36
C LEU A 45 -6.29 8.44 5.93
N LEU A 46 -5.78 7.75 4.91
CA LEU A 46 -6.03 8.08 3.49
C LEU A 46 -7.53 8.07 3.17
N PHE A 47 -8.28 7.09 3.67
CA PHE A 47 -9.74 7.06 3.49
C PHE A 47 -10.43 8.26 4.15
N ARG A 48 -10.00 8.66 5.36
CA ARG A 48 -10.53 9.86 6.02
C ARG A 48 -10.22 11.13 5.24
N LEU A 49 -9.00 11.28 4.74
CA LEU A 49 -8.61 12.41 3.89
C LEU A 49 -9.44 12.43 2.60
N ALA A 50 -9.84 11.27 2.08
CA ALA A 50 -10.71 11.13 0.93
C ALA A 50 -12.22 11.30 1.25
N GLY A 51 -12.58 11.77 2.45
CA GLY A 51 -13.96 12.01 2.83
C GLY A 51 -14.76 10.73 3.14
N MET A 52 -14.07 9.65 3.52
CA MET A 52 -14.68 8.36 3.85
C MET A 52 -14.42 7.95 5.31
N SER A 53 -15.36 7.21 5.88
CA SER A 53 -15.20 6.55 7.18
C SER A 53 -15.01 5.05 6.97
N VAL A 54 -13.91 4.50 7.50
CA VAL A 54 -13.62 3.06 7.46
C VAL A 54 -14.48 2.34 8.48
N MET A 55 -15.28 1.38 8.01
CA MET A 55 -16.15 0.53 8.83
C MET A 55 -15.43 -0.76 9.22
N HIS A 56 -14.70 -1.37 8.28
CA HIS A 56 -13.96 -2.61 8.51
C HIS A 56 -12.65 -2.66 7.75
N ILE A 57 -11.67 -3.32 8.36
CA ILE A 57 -10.42 -3.74 7.74
C ILE A 57 -10.38 -5.25 7.89
N TRP A 58 -10.24 -5.94 6.77
CA TRP A 58 -10.28 -7.40 6.72
C TRP A 58 -9.11 -7.98 5.96
N GLY A 59 -8.78 -9.22 6.33
CA GLY A 59 -7.71 -10.01 5.74
C GLY A 59 -8.13 -10.84 4.53
N GLY A 60 -7.13 -11.28 3.79
CA GLY A 60 -7.23 -12.19 2.67
C GLY A 60 -6.07 -11.98 1.70
N THR A 61 -5.43 -13.06 1.27
CA THR A 61 -4.34 -13.03 0.28
C THR A 61 -4.77 -13.78 -0.97
N ALA A 62 -4.34 -13.31 -2.15
CA ALA A 62 -4.58 -13.93 -3.44
C ALA A 62 -6.07 -14.21 -3.71
N GLY A 63 -6.94 -13.29 -3.27
CA GLY A 63 -8.39 -13.39 -3.47
C GLY A 63 -9.14 -14.23 -2.44
N ASN A 64 -8.48 -14.80 -1.43
CA ASN A 64 -9.14 -15.48 -0.31
C ASN A 64 -9.71 -14.49 0.72
N TRP A 65 -10.61 -13.64 0.25
CA TRP A 65 -11.20 -12.56 1.04
C TRP A 65 -12.18 -13.10 2.08
N GLY A 66 -12.05 -12.65 3.33
CA GLY A 66 -12.95 -13.05 4.41
C GLY A 66 -13.23 -11.92 5.39
N ARG A 67 -14.40 -11.95 6.05
CA ARG A 67 -14.73 -11.02 7.14
C ARG A 67 -14.01 -11.40 8.43
N ARG A 68 -12.68 -11.30 8.43
CA ARG A 68 -11.80 -11.69 9.53
C ARG A 68 -10.69 -10.67 9.74
N PRO A 69 -10.06 -10.62 10.93
CA PRO A 69 -8.88 -9.79 11.16
C PRO A 69 -7.77 -10.09 10.15
N VAL A 70 -6.97 -9.07 9.84
CA VAL A 70 -5.76 -9.19 9.02
C VAL A 70 -4.74 -10.02 9.81
N ASP A 71 -4.17 -11.03 9.17
CA ASP A 71 -3.04 -11.78 9.73
C ASP A 71 -1.73 -11.05 9.45
N LEU A 72 -0.72 -11.22 10.30
CA LEU A 72 0.54 -10.47 10.22
C LEU A 72 1.37 -10.85 8.98
N ASP A 73 1.09 -12.00 8.36
CA ASP A 73 1.73 -12.50 7.15
C ASP A 73 0.93 -12.18 5.87
N GLU A 74 -0.23 -11.52 5.98
CA GLU A 74 -1.01 -11.11 4.83
C GLU A 74 -0.43 -9.85 4.17
N MET A 75 -0.18 -9.94 2.87
CA MET A 75 0.32 -8.82 2.05
C MET A 75 -0.80 -7.92 1.51
N GLU A 76 -2.05 -8.40 1.56
CA GLU A 76 -3.21 -7.72 1.00
C GLU A 76 -4.25 -7.40 2.10
N ILE A 77 -4.94 -6.28 1.94
CA ILE A 77 -5.95 -5.80 2.90
C ILE A 77 -7.23 -5.43 2.14
N MET A 78 -8.37 -5.85 2.67
CA MET A 78 -9.68 -5.37 2.23
C MET A 78 -10.19 -4.27 3.15
N VAL A 79 -10.66 -3.17 2.56
CA VAL A 79 -11.27 -2.05 3.29
C VAL A 79 -12.74 -1.92 2.91
N VAL A 80 -13.60 -1.86 3.91
CA VAL A 80 -15.01 -1.46 3.75
C VAL A 80 -15.16 -0.06 4.33
N ALA A 81 -15.53 0.90 3.49
CA ALA A 81 -15.70 2.29 3.89
C ALA A 81 -16.99 2.89 3.33
N CYS A 82 -17.51 3.89 4.03
CA CYS A 82 -18.68 4.67 3.62
C CYS A 82 -18.24 6.10 3.28
N LYS A 83 -18.75 6.68 2.19
CA LYS A 83 -18.54 8.11 1.89
C LYS A 83 -19.29 8.95 2.93
N THR A 84 -18.57 9.82 3.63
CA THR A 84 -19.11 10.67 4.70
C THR A 84 -19.00 12.16 4.40
N GLY A 85 -18.24 12.56 3.38
CA GLY A 85 -18.08 13.96 2.98
C GLY A 85 -17.30 14.10 1.69
N GLU A 86 -16.92 15.33 1.37
CA GLU A 86 -16.01 15.59 0.27
C GLU A 86 -14.55 15.32 0.69
N PRO A 87 -13.68 14.89 -0.25
CA PRO A 87 -12.26 14.78 0.01
C PRO A 87 -11.68 16.11 0.47
N LEU A 88 -10.69 16.06 1.35
CA LEU A 88 -9.86 17.23 1.63
C LEU A 88 -9.17 17.62 0.32
N GLU A 89 -9.28 18.90 -0.05
CA GLU A 89 -8.48 19.45 -1.13
C GLU A 89 -7.01 19.27 -0.72
N GLY A 90 -6.27 18.46 -1.48
CA GLY A 90 -4.82 18.50 -1.42
C GLY A 90 -4.40 19.93 -1.72
N ASP A 91 -3.31 20.40 -1.10
CA ASP A 91 -2.72 21.71 -1.37
C ASP A 91 -2.23 21.71 -2.83
N GLY A 92 -3.19 21.89 -3.74
CA GLY A 92 -2.99 21.85 -5.16
C GLY A 92 -2.03 22.97 -5.47
N ALA A 93 -0.90 22.58 -6.08
CA ALA A 93 -0.01 23.44 -6.85
C ALA A 93 -0.58 24.86 -6.98
N ARG A 94 -0.12 25.78 -6.12
CA ARG A 94 -0.29 27.20 -6.40
C ARG A 94 0.35 27.41 -7.74
N SER A 95 -0.49 27.50 -8.76
CA SER A 95 -0.16 27.93 -10.11
C SER A 95 0.72 29.17 -9.99
N SER A 96 2.00 29.00 -10.31
CA SER A 96 2.93 30.07 -10.66
C SER A 96 3.05 30.16 -12.16
#